data_AF-A0A0B2R2S6-F1
#
_entry.id   AF-A0A0B2R2S6-F1
#
_cell.length_a   1.000
_cell.length_b   1.000
_cell.length_c   1.000
_cell.angle_alpha   90.00
_cell.angle_beta   90.00
_cell.angle_gamma   90.00
#
_symmetry.space_group_name_H-M   'P 1'
#
loop_
_entity.id
_entity.type
_entity.pdbx_description
1 polymer ?
#
loop_
_entity_poly.entity_id
_entity_poly.type
_entity_poly.pdbx_seq_one_letter_code
_entity_poly.pdbx_strand_id
1 'polypeptide(L)'
;MVSPRGIFELGFFNLGLPNKSYLGIWFKNNPSQNVVWVANGGNPINDSSAILRLNSSGNLVLTHNNTVVWSTNCPKEAHNPVAELLDFGNLVIRDENAANQEAYLWQSFDYPSDTMLSGMKIG
;
A
#
# COMPACT_ATOMS: atom_id res chain seq x y z
N MET A 1 -0.64 6.37 -6.82
CA MET A 1 -0.40 7.39 -5.77
C MET A 1 1.09 7.64 -5.70
N VAL A 2 1.53 8.88 -5.50
CA VAL A 2 2.96 9.24 -5.50
C VAL A 2 3.30 9.94 -4.18
N SER A 3 4.46 9.63 -3.62
CA SER A 3 4.97 10.30 -2.41
C SER A 3 5.21 11.80 -2.63
N PRO A 4 5.17 12.65 -1.59
CA PRO A 4 5.29 14.11 -1.72
C PRO A 4 6.46 14.60 -2.58
N ARG A 5 7.63 13.97 -2.46
CA ARG A 5 8.84 14.32 -3.22
C ARG A 5 9.04 13.47 -4.48
N GLY A 6 8.10 12.58 -4.79
CA GLY A 6 8.15 11.75 -5.99
C GLY A 6 9.23 10.66 -5.95
N ILE A 7 9.64 10.22 -4.76
CA ILE A 7 10.65 9.18 -4.57
C ILE A 7 10.04 7.79 -4.79
N PHE A 8 8.91 7.55 -4.13
CA PHE A 8 8.13 6.32 -4.18
C PHE A 8 6.80 6.51 -4.90
N GLU A 9 6.35 5.44 -5.53
CA GLU A 9 5.04 5.34 -6.18
C GLU A 9 4.36 4.03 -5.78
N LEU A 10 3.05 4.13 -5.50
CA LEU A 10 2.14 3.01 -5.25
C LEU A 10 1.23 2.86 -6.48
N GLY A 11 1.13 1.64 -7.00
CA GLY A 11 0.21 1.31 -8.08
C GLY A 11 0.18 -0.16 -8.45
N PHE A 12 -0.46 -0.44 -9.59
CA PHE A 12 -0.57 -1.78 -10.13
C PHE A 12 0.60 -2.09 -11.06
N PHE A 13 1.14 -3.30 -10.98
CA PHE A 13 2.25 -3.77 -11.81
C PHE A 13 2.15 -5.28 -12.07
N ASN A 14 2.90 -5.77 -13.06
CA ASN A 14 3.04 -7.19 -13.38
C ASN A 14 4.50 -7.62 -13.23
N LEU A 15 4.74 -8.83 -12.72
CA LEU A 15 6.09 -9.41 -12.57
C LEU A 15 6.54 -10.18 -13.82
N GLY A 16 6.24 -9.67 -15.03
CA GLY A 16 6.50 -10.36 -16.30
C GLY A 16 5.60 -11.59 -16.56
N LEU A 17 4.69 -11.91 -15.62
CA LEU A 17 3.69 -12.94 -15.80
C LEU A 17 2.45 -12.35 -16.50
N PRO A 18 2.00 -12.94 -17.63
CA PRO A 18 0.81 -12.46 -18.32
C PRO A 18 -0.42 -12.62 -17.43
N ASN A 19 -1.29 -11.60 -17.44
CA ASN A 19 -2.54 -11.57 -16.68
C ASN A 19 -2.37 -11.71 -15.16
N LYS A 20 -1.21 -11.35 -14.59
CA LYS A 20 -0.99 -11.40 -13.14
C LYS A 20 -0.61 -10.03 -12.61
N SER A 21 -1.61 -9.35 -12.04
CA SER A 21 -1.46 -8.01 -11.48
C SER A 21 -1.27 -8.05 -9.96
N TYR A 22 -0.36 -7.19 -9.51
CA TYR A 22 -0.03 -6.96 -8.12
C TYR A 22 -0.20 -5.47 -7.79
N LEU A 23 -0.57 -5.19 -6.55
CA LEU A 23 -0.50 -3.85 -5.98
C LEU A 23 0.79 -3.75 -5.17
N GLY A 24 1.60 -2.73 -5.42
CA GLY A 24 2.85 -2.56 -4.69
C GLY A 24 3.44 -1.16 -4.80
N ILE A 25 4.54 -0.99 -4.08
CA ILE A 25 5.29 0.25 -3.98
C ILE A 25 6.66 0.03 -4.63
N TRP A 26 7.11 1.00 -5.42
CA TRP A 26 8.44 0.98 -6.05
C TRP A 26 9.08 2.36 -6.07
N PHE A 27 10.38 2.41 -6.36
CA PHE A 27 11.09 3.67 -6.63
C PHE A 27 10.66 4.24 -7.98
N LYS A 28 10.03 5.40 -7.99
CA LYS A 28 9.43 6.00 -9.19
C LYS A 28 10.43 6.26 -10.31
N ASN A 29 11.59 6.82 -9.97
CA ASN A 29 12.60 7.25 -10.95
C ASN A 29 13.64 6.16 -11.26
N ASN A 30 13.35 4.89 -10.94
CA ASN A 30 14.24 3.78 -11.22
C ASN A 30 13.73 2.96 -12.42
N PRO A 31 14.49 2.86 -13.52
CA PRO A 31 14.08 2.14 -14.73
C PRO A 31 13.84 0.64 -14.49
N SER A 32 14.43 0.06 -13.44
CA SER A 32 14.23 -1.34 -13.07
C SER A 32 12.93 -1.60 -12.28
N GLN A 33 12.15 -0.54 -11.95
CA GLN A 33 10.96 -0.63 -11.10
C GLN A 33 11.18 -1.52 -9.87
N ASN A 34 12.21 -1.20 -9.09
CA ASN A 34 12.54 -1.96 -7.88
C ASN A 34 11.36 -1.90 -6.90
N VAL A 35 10.58 -2.98 -6.87
CA VAL A 35 9.43 -3.16 -5.99
C VAL A 35 9.94 -3.40 -4.59
N VAL A 36 9.51 -2.57 -3.65
CA VAL A 36 9.95 -2.57 -2.26
C VAL A 36 8.88 -3.10 -1.30
N TRP A 37 7.62 -3.15 -1.76
CA TRP A 37 6.50 -3.66 -0.98
C TRP A 37 5.40 -4.18 -1.90
N VAL A 38 4.75 -5.30 -1.55
CA VAL A 38 3.65 -5.91 -2.31
C VAL A 38 2.50 -6.28 -1.38
N ALA A 39 1.30 -5.80 -1.69
CA ALA A 39 0.09 -6.07 -0.90
C ALA A 39 -0.37 -7.53 -1.06
N ASN A 40 -0.59 -7.95 -2.30
CA ASN A 40 -1.23 -9.22 -2.64
C ASN A 40 -0.22 -10.26 -3.17
N GLY A 41 0.97 -10.34 -2.56
CA GLY A 41 2.05 -11.23 -3.02
C GLY A 41 1.65 -12.71 -3.08
N GLY A 42 0.82 -13.18 -2.14
CA GLY A 42 0.30 -14.55 -2.13
C GLY A 42 -0.97 -14.78 -2.97
N ASN A 43 -1.61 -13.72 -3.48
CA ASN A 43 -2.89 -13.81 -4.19
C ASN A 43 -2.95 -12.83 -5.37
N PRO A 44 -2.27 -13.13 -6.49
CA PRO A 44 -2.25 -12.26 -7.67
C PRO A 44 -3.61 -12.19 -8.37
N ILE A 45 -3.94 -11.03 -8.94
CA ILE A 45 -5.18 -10.81 -9.67
C ILE A 45 -5.02 -11.23 -11.14
N ASN A 46 -6.03 -11.90 -11.69
CA ASN A 46 -5.98 -12.51 -13.02
C ASN A 46 -6.25 -11.57 -14.22
N ASP A 47 -6.21 -10.24 -14.01
CA ASP A 47 -6.36 -9.20 -15.02
C ASP A 47 -6.03 -7.81 -14.42
N SER A 48 -6.34 -6.72 -15.13
CA SER A 48 -6.13 -5.33 -14.70
C SER A 48 -7.41 -4.61 -14.22
N SER A 49 -8.46 -5.35 -13.82
CA SER A 49 -9.76 -4.79 -13.42
C SER A 49 -9.90 -4.56 -11.91
N ALA A 50 -8.82 -4.77 -11.15
CA ALA A 50 -8.82 -4.61 -9.71
C ALA A 50 -9.01 -3.16 -9.28
N ILE A 51 -9.67 -2.98 -8.15
CA ILE A 51 -10.01 -1.67 -7.61
C ILE A 51 -9.47 -1.58 -6.20
N LEU A 52 -8.67 -0.54 -5.95
CA LEU A 52 -8.19 -0.18 -4.63
C LEU A 52 -9.06 0.96 -4.08
N ARG A 53 -9.63 0.80 -2.89
CA ARG A 53 -10.45 1.82 -2.21
C ARG A 53 -10.10 1.91 -0.74
N LEU A 54 -10.05 3.13 -0.22
CA LEU A 54 -10.10 3.37 1.23
C LEU A 54 -11.57 3.40 1.64
N ASN A 55 -11.97 2.55 2.58
CA ASN A 55 -13.33 2.53 3.10
C ASN A 55 -13.49 3.48 4.30
N SER A 56 -14.73 3.74 4.70
CA SER A 56 -15.06 4.65 5.81
C SER A 56 -14.51 4.18 7.15
N SER A 57 -14.31 2.87 7.34
CA SER A 57 -13.72 2.30 8.54
C SER A 57 -12.19 2.44 8.58
N GLY A 58 -11.58 3.08 7.59
CA GLY A 58 -10.14 3.30 7.51
C GLY A 58 -9.35 2.11 7.01
N ASN A 59 -9.98 1.17 6.30
CA ASN A 59 -9.25 0.06 5.69
C ASN A 59 -9.05 0.30 4.20
N LEU A 60 -7.82 0.05 3.73
CA LEU A 60 -7.51 0.01 2.32
C LEU A 60 -7.86 -1.39 1.80
N VAL A 61 -8.80 -1.47 0.87
CA VAL A 61 -9.39 -2.71 0.37
C VAL A 61 -9.14 -2.83 -1.12
N LEU A 62 -8.51 -3.94 -1.51
CA LEU A 62 -8.29 -4.34 -2.89
C LEU A 62 -9.34 -5.37 -3.29
N THR A 63 -10.18 -5.03 -4.26
CA THR A 63 -11.22 -5.91 -4.78
C THR A 63 -11.02 -6.27 -6.24
N HIS A 64 -11.44 -7.47 -6.60
CA HIS A 64 -11.51 -7.98 -7.98
C HIS A 64 -12.81 -8.77 -8.13
N ASN A 65 -13.61 -8.47 -9.15
CA ASN A 65 -14.92 -9.11 -9.37
C ASN A 65 -15.79 -9.16 -8.10
N ASN A 66 -15.88 -8.03 -7.40
CA ASN A 66 -16.63 -7.87 -6.14
C ASN A 66 -16.13 -8.75 -4.96
N THR A 67 -14.99 -9.42 -5.11
CA THR A 67 -14.34 -10.23 -4.07
C THR A 67 -13.15 -9.48 -3.49
N VAL A 68 -12.98 -9.54 -2.17
CA VAL A 68 -11.81 -8.96 -1.49
C VAL A 68 -10.60 -9.87 -1.73
N VAL A 69 -9.56 -9.33 -2.36
CA VAL A 69 -8.29 -10.03 -2.61
C VAL A 69 -7.30 -9.78 -1.49
N TRP A 70 -7.28 -8.54 -0.99
CA TRP A 70 -6.42 -8.09 0.08
C TRP A 70 -7.07 -6.89 0.79
N SER A 71 -6.85 -6.77 2.09
CA SER A 71 -7.20 -5.57 2.84
C SER A 71 -6.24 -5.35 4.00
N THR A 72 -6.11 -4.10 4.44
CA THR A 72 -5.53 -3.81 5.74
C THR A 72 -6.43 -4.33 6.86
N ASN A 73 -5.86 -4.44 8.06
CA ASN A 73 -6.59 -4.75 9.29
C ASN A 73 -6.33 -3.65 10.32
N CYS A 74 -7.03 -2.54 10.17
CA CYS A 74 -6.95 -1.41 11.10
C CYS A 74 -7.67 -1.76 12.41
N PRO A 75 -7.00 -1.70 13.57
CA PRO A 75 -7.56 -2.17 14.85
C PRO A 75 -8.60 -1.22 15.45
N LYS A 76 -8.70 0.02 14.95
CA LYS A 76 -9.60 1.06 15.42
C LYS A 76 -10.40 1.62 14.26
N GLU A 77 -11.65 1.97 14.52
CA GLU A 77 -12.50 2.66 13.55
C GLU A 77 -11.98 4.08 13.32
N ALA A 78 -11.74 4.41 12.05
CA ALA A 78 -11.31 5.74 11.65
C ALA A 78 -12.49 6.72 11.60
N HIS A 79 -12.22 8.01 11.80
CA HIS A 79 -13.24 9.06 11.72
C HIS A 79 -13.23 9.73 10.36
N ASN A 80 -12.04 10.08 9.87
CA ASN A 80 -11.84 10.69 8.56
C ASN A 80 -10.51 10.16 7.98
N PRO A 81 -10.50 8.88 7.56
CA PRO A 81 -9.27 8.22 7.17
C PRO A 81 -8.74 8.77 5.86
N VAL A 82 -7.42 8.95 5.82
CA VAL A 82 -6.65 9.22 4.60
C VAL A 82 -5.54 8.18 4.46
N ALA A 83 -5.27 7.80 3.21
CA ALA A 83 -4.14 6.95 2.85
C ALA A 83 -3.05 7.83 2.23
N GLU A 84 -1.82 7.70 2.74
CA GLU A 84 -0.69 8.53 2.34
C GLU A 84 0.55 7.66 2.11
N LEU A 85 1.27 7.91 1.01
CA LEU A 85 2.57 7.30 0.75
C LEU A 85 3.66 8.29 1.15
N LEU A 86 4.41 7.99 2.20
CA LEU A 86 5.47 8.85 2.70
C LEU A 86 6.73 8.77 1.83
N ASP A 87 7.59 9.79 1.92
CA ASP A 87 8.86 9.85 1.17
C ASP A 87 9.88 8.79 1.56
N PHE A 88 9.65 8.06 2.67
CA PHE A 88 10.43 6.90 3.08
C PHE A 88 9.90 5.58 2.50
N GLY A 89 8.80 5.62 1.72
CA GLY A 89 8.18 4.43 1.13
C GLY A 89 7.19 3.72 2.06
N ASN A 90 6.89 4.31 3.21
CA ASN A 90 5.86 3.81 4.12
C ASN A 90 4.48 4.27 3.64
N LEU A 91 3.60 3.32 3.32
CA LEU A 91 2.19 3.59 3.07
C LEU A 91 1.47 3.54 4.41
N VAL A 92 0.85 4.65 4.79
CA VAL A 92 0.18 4.80 6.09
C VAL A 92 -1.30 5.11 5.90
N ILE A 93 -2.10 4.69 6.88
CA ILE A 93 -3.47 5.13 7.06
C ILE A 93 -3.54 5.88 8.39
N ARG A 94 -4.12 7.07 8.37
CA ARG A 94 -4.31 7.92 9.56
C ARG A 94 -5.59 8.72 9.44
N ASP A 95 -6.07 9.29 10.54
CA ASP A 95 -7.10 10.31 10.47
C ASP A 95 -6.49 11.64 9.99
N GLU A 96 -7.18 12.29 9.05
CA GLU A 96 -6.72 13.56 8.46
C GLU A 96 -6.47 14.63 9.53
N ASN A 97 -7.38 14.71 10.51
CA ASN A 97 -7.42 15.73 11.55
C ASN A 97 -6.78 15.27 12.87
N ALA A 98 -5.97 14.21 12.87
CA ALA A 98 -5.29 13.75 14.07
C ALA A 98 -4.30 14.80 14.60
N ALA A 99 -4.37 15.09 15.91
CA ALA A 99 -3.44 16.02 16.57
C ALA A 99 -1.98 15.52 16.48
N ASN A 100 -1.79 14.20 16.51
CA ASN A 100 -0.51 13.57 16.23
C ASN A 100 -0.54 12.97 14.82
N GLN A 101 0.26 13.54 13.91
CA GLN A 101 0.34 13.09 12.51
C GLN A 101 1.03 11.73 12.34
N GLU A 102 1.71 11.24 13.39
CA GLU A 102 2.35 9.91 13.43
C GLU A 102 1.45 8.85 14.11
N ALA A 103 0.23 9.20 14.52
CA ALA A 103 -0.73 8.25 15.08
C ALA A 103 -1.38 7.41 13.96
N TYR A 104 -0.58 6.55 13.33
CA TYR A 104 -1.04 5.69 12.24
C TYR A 104 -2.00 4.61 12.76
N LEU A 105 -3.11 4.43 12.03
CA LEU A 105 -4.05 3.32 12.21
C LEU A 105 -3.49 2.04 11.61
N TRP A 106 -2.70 2.16 10.54
CA TRP A 106 -2.00 1.08 9.87
C TRP A 106 -0.80 1.65 9.10
N GLN A 107 0.25 0.85 8.96
CA GLN A 107 1.42 1.20 8.15
C GLN A 107 2.02 -0.03 7.47
N SER A 108 2.51 0.13 6.23
CA SER A 108 3.07 -0.97 5.45
C SER A 108 4.39 -1.49 6.02
N PHE A 109 5.10 -0.66 6.79
CA PHE A 109 6.36 -1.05 7.43
C PHE A 109 6.19 -2.15 8.50
N ASP A 110 4.99 -2.32 9.05
CA ASP A 110 4.69 -3.43 9.97
C ASP A 110 4.43 -4.76 9.25
N TYR A 111 4.34 -4.73 7.92
CA TYR A 111 4.08 -5.89 7.05
C TYR A 111 5.10 -5.94 5.91
N PRO A 112 6.40 -6.16 6.22
CA PRO A 112 7.45 -6.18 5.21
C PRO A 112 7.26 -7.35 4.23
N SER A 113 7.60 -7.13 2.97
CA SER A 113 7.80 -8.20 1.98
C SER A 113 9.29 -8.58 1.92
N ASP A 114 9.84 -8.84 0.72
CA ASP A 114 11.22 -9.30 0.55
C ASP A 114 12.29 -8.19 0.62
N THR A 115 11.90 -6.92 0.79
CA THR A 115 12.81 -5.77 0.81
C THR A 115 12.65 -4.99 2.10
N MET A 116 13.78 -4.69 2.75
CA MET A 116 13.82 -3.78 3.90
C MET A 116 14.19 -2.37 3.47
N LEU A 117 13.37 -1.39 3.88
CA LEU A 117 13.63 0.03 3.72
C LEU A 117 14.13 0.65 5.03
N SER A 118 14.92 1.72 4.91
CA SER A 118 15.38 2.49 6.08
C SER A 118 14.19 3.03 6.87
N GLY A 119 14.11 2.69 8.15
CA GLY A 119 12.99 3.05 9.04
C GLY A 119 12.02 1.89 9.34
N MET A 120 12.13 0.76 8.64
CA MET A 120 11.46 -0.47 9.04
C MET A 120 12.07 -0.97 10.36
N LYS A 121 11.22 -1.33 11.32
CA LYS A 121 11.66 -1.93 12.58
C LYS A 121 11.75 -3.44 12.39
N ILE A 122 12.89 -4.02 12.78
CA ILE A 122 13.03 -5.46 12.93
C ILE A 122 12.64 -5.77 14.38
N GLY A 123 11.59 -6.57 14.54
CA GLY A 123 11.08 -7.04 15.83
C GLY A 123 11.24 -8.54 15.95
#